data_AF-A0A9V1GJY6-F1
#
_entry.id   AF-A0A9V1GJY6-F1
#
_cell.length_a   1.000
_cell.length_b   1.000
_cell.length_c   1.000
_cell.angle_alpha   90.00
_cell.angle_beta   90.00
_cell.angle_gamma   90.00
#
_symmetry.space_group_name_H-M   'P 1'
#
loop_
_entity.id
_entity.type
_entity.pdbx_description
1 polymer ?
#
loop_
_entity_poly.entity_id
_entity_poly.type
_entity_poly.pdbx_seq_one_letter_code
_entity_poly.pdbx_strand_id
1 'polypeptide(L)'
;MAFLVAGTLQVASQIADARESLGRKGKYSMRGPRVALTLSSPEVSASIVAVLEGVFRTLGFESCQRREASVQGFLGELAAFREQLDALGGPVGCALVALVAPRGQLKQPQQLVRELSRCGALWGRPKVFLLLSSAPGAAPEPGAFLTGLSELCGRFPHWSLLQLLTEVFCRTAEESEATYCPVLRSSLRGALCLGDVEPWGPEPEPSPTAPYDLSGTRAALLLSVIHGRPGAQHDVEALGALCQALSFKTTLRTDPTAQAFQEELAQFRECLDAHRAPVSCALVALMAHGGPQGQLLGADGREVRPEALVQELSRCRALCGCPKVFLLQACRGGHRDAGVGPAGLPWFRRWLRASPTTPSHADVLQIYADAQGSSPFPTAGSSDQADILTVYAAAEGCVAYRDETGSDFIQTLVEVFRADPGREVLELLTEVNRRVCQLEVLGPDCPERRKACLEIRSSLRRRLCLQA
;
A
#
# COMPACT_ATOMS: atom_id res chain seq x y z
N MET A 1 -17.42 -23.35 -32.55
CA MET A 1 -18.18 -23.17 -31.29
C MET A 1 -17.46 -23.70 -30.04
N ALA A 2 -16.55 -24.68 -30.11
CA ALA A 2 -15.85 -25.20 -28.93
C ALA A 2 -14.84 -24.23 -28.27
N PHE A 3 -14.14 -23.39 -29.06
CA PHE A 3 -13.15 -22.42 -28.53
C PHE A 3 -13.77 -21.28 -27.71
N LEU A 4 -14.97 -20.81 -28.08
CA LEU A 4 -15.69 -19.77 -27.33
C LEU A 4 -16.15 -20.30 -25.96
N VAL A 5 -16.62 -21.54 -25.90
CA VAL A 5 -17.11 -22.17 -24.66
C VAL A 5 -15.96 -22.47 -23.69
N ALA A 6 -14.80 -22.92 -24.19
CA ALA A 6 -13.61 -23.16 -23.36
C ALA A 6 -13.07 -21.86 -22.72
N GLY A 7 -12.99 -20.77 -23.49
CA GLY A 7 -12.60 -19.45 -22.97
C GLY A 7 -13.56 -18.93 -21.90
N THR A 8 -14.87 -19.07 -22.10
CA THR A 8 -15.87 -18.64 -21.10
C THR A 8 -15.84 -19.45 -19.81
N LEU A 9 -15.57 -20.76 -19.89
CA LEU A 9 -15.48 -21.63 -18.72
C LEU A 9 -14.22 -21.37 -17.89
N GLN A 10 -13.09 -21.11 -18.54
CA GLN A 10 -11.84 -20.77 -17.85
C GLN A 10 -11.95 -19.43 -17.12
N VAL A 11 -12.52 -18.42 -17.76
CA VAL A 11 -12.80 -17.11 -17.14
C VAL A 11 -13.79 -17.25 -15.97
N ALA A 12 -14.85 -18.06 -16.13
CA ALA A 12 -15.80 -18.31 -15.05
C ALA A 12 -15.16 -19.04 -13.85
N SER A 13 -14.28 -20.00 -14.09
CA SER A 13 -13.51 -20.68 -13.03
C SER A 13 -12.59 -19.72 -12.30
N GLN A 14 -11.83 -18.89 -13.02
CA GLN A 14 -10.95 -17.88 -12.43
C GLN A 14 -11.73 -16.87 -11.59
N ILE A 15 -12.91 -16.44 -12.05
CA ILE A 15 -13.80 -15.55 -11.29
C ILE A 15 -14.33 -16.25 -10.02
N ALA A 16 -14.72 -17.52 -10.11
CA ALA A 16 -15.21 -18.30 -8.97
C ALA A 16 -14.12 -18.51 -7.91
N ASP A 17 -12.93 -18.93 -8.31
CA ASP A 17 -11.76 -19.07 -7.44
C ASP A 17 -11.41 -17.72 -6.81
N ALA A 18 -11.50 -16.64 -7.59
CA ALA A 18 -11.23 -15.30 -7.09
C ALA A 18 -12.24 -14.84 -6.03
N ARG A 19 -13.53 -15.13 -6.24
CA ARG A 19 -14.60 -14.85 -5.27
C ARG A 19 -14.47 -15.69 -4.01
N GLU A 20 -14.15 -16.98 -4.15
CA GLU A 20 -13.93 -17.85 -2.99
C GLU A 20 -12.74 -17.37 -2.16
N SER A 21 -11.66 -16.99 -2.84
CA SER A 21 -10.47 -16.42 -2.22
C SER A 21 -10.76 -15.11 -1.47
N LEU A 22 -11.56 -14.21 -2.04
CA LEU A 22 -12.06 -13.00 -1.40
C LEU A 22 -13.00 -13.29 -0.21
N GLY A 23 -13.82 -14.35 -0.31
CA GLY A 23 -14.74 -14.81 0.74
C GLY A 23 -14.03 -15.42 1.94
N ARG A 24 -12.89 -16.08 1.72
CA ARG A 24 -12.02 -16.58 2.81
C ARG A 24 -11.32 -15.48 3.60
N LYS A 25 -11.45 -14.20 3.18
CA LYS A 25 -10.90 -12.98 3.80
C LYS A 25 -9.58 -13.30 4.49
N GLY A 26 -8.45 -13.30 3.77
CA GLY A 26 -7.14 -13.62 4.36
C GLY A 26 -6.85 -12.75 5.58
N LYS A 27 -7.33 -13.12 6.77
CA LYS A 27 -7.20 -12.37 8.01
C LYS A 27 -5.92 -12.82 8.66
N TYR A 28 -5.15 -11.88 9.18
CA TYR A 28 -4.00 -12.27 9.99
C TYR A 28 -4.49 -12.96 11.26
N SER A 29 -3.90 -14.12 11.55
CA SER A 29 -4.10 -14.77 12.83
C SER A 29 -3.34 -13.99 13.90
N MET A 30 -4.08 -13.40 14.83
CA MET A 30 -3.54 -12.70 15.99
C MET A 30 -3.24 -13.65 17.16
N ARG A 31 -3.14 -14.96 16.91
CA ARG A 31 -2.71 -15.95 17.92
C ARG A 31 -1.22 -15.76 18.22
N GLY A 32 -0.92 -15.34 19.45
CA GLY A 32 0.44 -15.07 19.93
C GLY A 32 0.55 -13.68 20.59
N PRO A 33 1.65 -13.40 21.32
CA PRO A 33 1.83 -12.11 21.98
C PRO A 33 1.87 -10.97 20.96
N ARG A 34 1.32 -9.83 21.35
CA ARG A 34 1.42 -8.56 20.62
C ARG A 34 2.45 -7.68 21.31
N VAL A 35 3.49 -7.33 20.57
CA VAL A 35 4.64 -6.59 21.10
C VAL A 35 4.71 -5.19 20.51
N ALA A 36 5.00 -4.21 21.33
CA ALA A 36 5.16 -2.82 20.92
C ALA A 36 6.49 -2.24 21.39
N LEU A 37 7.10 -1.42 20.55
CA LEU A 37 8.32 -0.68 20.84
C LEU A 37 8.12 0.80 20.49
N THR A 38 8.38 1.69 21.44
CA THR A 38 8.51 3.12 21.18
C THR A 38 9.99 3.50 21.18
N LEU A 39 10.47 3.98 20.03
CA LEU A 39 11.77 4.63 19.88
C LEU A 39 11.55 6.14 19.80
N SER A 40 12.02 6.87 20.82
CA SER A 40 11.89 8.32 20.90
C SER A 40 13.23 9.02 20.92
N SER A 41 13.35 10.11 20.18
CA SER A 41 14.49 11.04 20.30
C SER A 41 14.39 11.82 21.63
N PRO A 42 15.51 12.13 22.31
CA PRO A 42 15.49 12.86 23.59
C PRO A 42 14.78 14.22 23.54
N GLU A 43 14.69 14.84 22.37
CA GLU A 43 14.03 16.14 22.15
C GLU A 43 12.50 16.05 22.10
N VAL A 44 11.92 14.85 22.14
CA VAL A 44 10.47 14.62 22.08
C VAL A 44 9.85 14.78 23.47
N SER A 45 8.70 15.44 23.54
CA SER A 45 7.95 15.58 24.80
C SER A 45 7.53 14.23 25.38
N ALA A 46 7.81 14.01 26.67
CA ALA A 46 7.36 12.83 27.41
C ALA A 46 5.83 12.62 27.38
N SER A 47 5.06 13.70 27.21
CA SER A 47 3.60 13.64 27.09
C SER A 47 3.13 12.89 25.84
N ILE A 48 3.78 13.10 24.69
CA ILE A 48 3.47 12.40 23.43
C ILE A 48 3.74 10.90 23.59
N VAL A 49 4.85 10.56 24.23
CA VAL A 49 5.21 9.16 24.49
C VAL A 49 4.21 8.50 25.43
N ALA A 50 3.73 9.19 26.46
CA ALA A 50 2.71 8.67 27.36
C ALA A 50 1.36 8.44 26.65
N VAL A 51 0.95 9.34 25.76
CA VAL A 51 -0.25 9.15 24.93
C VAL A 51 -0.11 7.90 24.06
N LEU A 52 1.05 7.71 23.40
CA LEU A 52 1.31 6.53 22.57
C LEU A 52 1.22 5.22 23.34
N GLU A 53 1.83 5.16 24.51
CA GLU A 53 1.73 3.97 25.37
C GLU A 53 0.28 3.69 25.77
N GLY A 54 -0.52 4.73 26.01
CA GLY A 54 -1.97 4.61 26.22
C GLY A 54 -2.66 3.99 25.00
N VAL A 55 -2.37 4.48 23.79
CA VAL A 55 -2.90 3.93 22.54
C VAL A 55 -2.52 2.45 22.40
N PHE A 56 -1.26 2.08 22.64
CA PHE A 56 -0.82 0.68 22.52
C PHE A 56 -1.59 -0.26 23.43
N ARG A 57 -1.83 0.16 24.68
CA ARG A 57 -2.65 -0.63 25.62
C ARG A 57 -4.09 -0.77 25.12
N THR A 58 -4.70 0.30 24.62
CA THR A 58 -6.05 0.25 24.02
C THR A 58 -6.10 -0.69 22.80
N LEU A 59 -5.02 -0.77 22.03
CA LEU A 59 -4.89 -1.66 20.88
C LEU A 59 -4.54 -3.12 21.26
N GLY A 60 -4.46 -3.43 22.56
CA GLY A 60 -4.19 -4.78 23.06
C GLY A 60 -2.72 -5.21 22.95
N PHE A 61 -1.77 -4.28 22.92
CA PHE A 61 -0.34 -4.62 23.01
C PHE A 61 0.06 -4.80 24.48
N GLU A 62 0.24 -6.05 24.89
CA GLU A 62 0.51 -6.44 26.27
C GLU A 62 1.95 -6.11 26.71
N SER A 63 2.90 -6.19 25.77
CA SER A 63 4.32 -5.90 26.03
C SER A 63 4.73 -4.62 25.30
N CYS A 64 4.78 -3.50 26.03
CA CYS A 64 5.23 -2.22 25.51
C CYS A 64 6.62 -1.90 26.06
N GLN A 65 7.62 -1.79 25.19
CA GLN A 65 8.95 -1.31 25.53
C GLN A 65 9.11 0.14 25.08
N ARG A 66 9.83 0.93 25.87
CA ARG A 66 10.26 2.29 25.50
C ARG A 66 11.79 2.34 25.51
N ARG A 67 12.38 2.89 24.46
CA ARG A 67 13.81 3.17 24.39
C ARG A 67 14.03 4.57 23.85
N GLU A 68 14.95 5.29 24.50
CA GLU A 68 15.34 6.63 24.09
C GLU A 68 16.71 6.56 23.44
N ALA A 69 16.83 7.10 22.23
CA ALA A 69 18.08 7.08 21.47
C ALA A 69 18.08 8.25 20.46
N SER A 70 19.26 8.66 20.01
CA SER A 70 19.32 9.57 18.86
C SER A 70 18.73 8.89 17.61
N VAL A 71 18.27 9.68 16.63
CA VAL A 71 17.71 9.13 15.38
C VAL A 71 18.71 8.22 14.63
N GLN A 72 20.02 8.48 14.77
CA GLN A 72 21.06 7.61 14.22
C GLN A 72 21.17 6.27 14.97
N GLY A 73 20.85 6.26 16.27
CA GLY A 73 20.84 5.07 17.12
C GLY A 73 19.60 4.17 16.97
N PHE A 74 18.52 4.67 16.35
CA PHE A 74 17.27 3.91 16.19
C PHE A 74 17.47 2.54 15.52
N LEU A 75 18.40 2.45 14.55
CA LEU A 75 18.69 1.19 13.88
C LEU A 75 19.31 0.15 14.82
N GLY A 76 20.22 0.57 15.70
CA GLY A 76 20.84 -0.30 16.70
C GLY A 76 19.83 -0.79 17.74
N GLU A 77 18.97 0.12 18.22
CA GLU A 77 17.91 -0.25 19.16
C GLU A 77 16.89 -1.20 18.56
N LEU A 78 16.51 -0.99 17.30
CA LEU A 78 15.61 -1.88 16.59
C LEU A 78 16.25 -3.26 16.33
N ALA A 79 17.56 -3.31 16.05
CA ALA A 79 18.29 -4.57 15.91
C ALA A 79 18.32 -5.36 17.23
N ALA A 80 18.56 -4.69 18.36
CA ALA A 80 18.51 -5.30 19.68
C ALA A 80 17.09 -5.80 20.03
N PHE A 81 16.05 -5.06 19.65
CA PHE A 81 14.66 -5.50 19.81
C PHE A 81 14.35 -6.73 18.94
N ARG A 82 14.78 -6.73 17.67
CA ARG A 82 14.67 -7.89 16.77
C ARG A 82 15.31 -9.14 17.38
N GLU A 83 16.54 -9.03 17.88
CA GLU A 83 17.26 -10.14 18.51
C GLU A 83 16.53 -10.68 19.74
N GLN A 84 15.95 -9.78 20.54
CA GLN A 84 15.10 -10.16 21.66
C GLN A 84 13.85 -10.94 21.20
N LEU A 85 13.19 -10.52 20.13
CA LEU A 85 12.03 -11.23 19.58
C LEU A 85 12.39 -12.61 19.04
N ASP A 86 13.52 -12.73 18.34
CA ASP A 86 14.00 -14.03 17.84
C ASP A 86 14.40 -14.97 18.99
N ALA A 87 14.93 -14.43 20.09
CA ALA A 87 15.28 -15.19 21.29
C ALA A 87 14.06 -15.75 22.06
N LEU A 88 12.85 -15.19 21.88
CA LEU A 88 11.63 -15.72 22.52
C LEU A 88 11.29 -17.15 22.04
N GLY A 89 11.78 -17.56 20.86
CA GLY A 89 11.61 -18.92 20.32
C GLY A 89 10.16 -19.30 19.94
N GLY A 90 9.18 -18.43 20.19
CA GLY A 90 7.76 -18.62 19.88
C GLY A 90 7.21 -17.63 18.84
N PRO A 91 6.07 -17.94 18.19
CA PRO A 91 5.49 -17.06 17.17
C PRO A 91 4.91 -15.79 17.80
N VAL A 92 5.33 -14.63 17.30
CA VAL A 92 4.74 -13.33 17.66
C VAL A 92 3.52 -13.07 16.78
N GLY A 93 2.41 -12.60 17.36
CA GLY A 93 1.17 -12.36 16.61
C GLY A 93 1.29 -11.15 15.68
N CYS A 94 1.83 -10.05 16.22
CA CYS A 94 2.04 -8.77 15.54
C CYS A 94 3.09 -7.94 16.29
N ALA A 95 3.88 -7.15 15.56
CA ALA A 95 4.75 -6.14 16.16
C ALA A 95 4.34 -4.73 15.72
N LEU A 96 4.37 -3.78 16.65
CA LEU A 96 4.16 -2.36 16.38
C LEU A 96 5.36 -1.55 16.86
N VAL A 97 5.96 -0.76 15.97
CA VAL A 97 7.09 0.12 16.29
C VAL A 97 6.69 1.57 16.06
N ALA A 98 6.61 2.38 17.12
CA ALA A 98 6.51 3.83 16.98
C ALA A 98 7.91 4.45 16.91
N LEU A 99 8.13 5.26 15.87
CA LEU A 99 9.31 6.07 15.67
C LEU A 99 8.92 7.52 15.87
N VAL A 100 9.42 8.13 16.95
CA VAL A 100 9.09 9.51 17.32
C VAL A 100 10.35 10.36 17.30
N ALA A 101 10.41 11.32 16.39
CA ALA A 101 11.58 12.17 16.22
C ALA A 101 11.18 13.60 15.83
N PRO A 102 12.10 14.58 15.94
CA PRO A 102 11.85 15.90 15.40
C PRO A 102 11.62 15.89 13.88
N ARG A 103 10.84 16.86 13.38
CA ARG A 103 10.54 17.01 11.95
C ARG A 103 11.79 16.94 11.07
N GLY A 104 11.68 16.18 9.97
CA GLY A 104 12.72 16.04 8.95
C GLY A 104 13.95 15.19 9.35
N GLN A 105 13.98 14.62 10.56
CA GLN A 105 15.11 13.79 11.00
C GLN A 105 14.97 12.31 10.61
N LEU A 106 13.75 11.77 10.45
CA LEU A 106 13.48 10.40 10.00
C LEU A 106 13.64 10.24 8.48
N LYS A 107 14.87 10.40 7.98
CA LYS A 107 15.15 10.42 6.53
C LYS A 107 15.16 9.05 5.86
N GLN A 108 15.35 7.95 6.61
CA GLN A 108 15.52 6.60 6.04
C GLN A 108 14.74 5.50 6.80
N PRO A 109 13.40 5.60 6.89
CA PRO A 109 12.61 4.59 7.58
C PRO A 109 12.68 3.21 6.92
N GLN A 110 13.06 3.13 5.64
CA GLN A 110 13.19 1.86 4.91
C GLN A 110 14.28 0.94 5.48
N GLN A 111 15.37 1.49 6.04
CA GLN A 111 16.38 0.67 6.69
C GLN A 111 15.84 0.02 7.97
N LEU A 112 15.05 0.76 8.75
CA LEU A 112 14.38 0.26 9.95
C LEU A 112 13.37 -0.84 9.61
N VAL A 113 12.57 -0.64 8.57
CA VAL A 113 11.63 -1.66 8.08
C VAL A 113 12.37 -2.93 7.66
N ARG A 114 13.45 -2.81 6.89
CA ARG A 114 14.28 -3.95 6.47
C ARG A 114 14.87 -4.69 7.67
N GLU A 115 15.27 -3.96 8.71
CA GLU A 115 15.85 -4.55 9.90
C GLU A 115 14.86 -5.43 10.66
N LEU A 116 13.64 -4.95 10.92
CA LEU A 116 12.60 -5.76 11.56
C LEU A 116 12.09 -6.88 10.65
N SER A 117 12.15 -6.71 9.33
CA SER A 117 11.72 -7.74 8.36
C SER A 117 12.62 -8.97 8.35
N ARG A 118 13.83 -8.86 8.92
CA ARG A 118 14.74 -10.00 9.14
C ARG A 118 14.37 -10.84 10.36
N CYS A 119 13.48 -10.36 11.23
CA CYS A 119 13.02 -11.08 12.41
C CYS A 119 12.29 -12.37 12.01
N GLY A 120 12.86 -13.51 12.36
CA GLY A 120 12.29 -14.83 12.10
C GLY A 120 10.95 -15.03 12.81
N ALA A 121 10.81 -14.50 14.04
CA ALA A 121 9.58 -14.57 14.81
C ALA A 121 8.39 -13.84 14.16
N LEU A 122 8.66 -12.93 13.21
CA LEU A 122 7.67 -12.12 12.50
C LEU A 122 7.48 -12.52 11.02
N TRP A 123 8.07 -13.62 10.54
CA TRP A 123 7.81 -14.07 9.17
C TRP A 123 6.35 -14.46 8.95
N GLY A 124 5.74 -13.88 7.91
CA GLY A 124 4.31 -14.05 7.66
C GLY A 124 3.39 -13.27 8.62
N ARG A 125 3.95 -12.43 9.51
CA ARG A 125 3.21 -11.69 10.55
C ARG A 125 3.25 -10.18 10.32
N PRO A 126 2.19 -9.45 10.69
CA PRO A 126 2.13 -8.01 10.51
C PRO A 126 3.20 -7.26 11.30
N LYS A 127 3.79 -6.27 10.66
CA LYS A 127 4.76 -5.31 11.19
C LYS A 127 4.22 -3.91 10.96
N VAL A 128 3.76 -3.27 12.02
CA VAL A 128 3.20 -1.92 11.95
C VAL A 128 4.26 -0.91 12.38
N PHE A 129 4.52 0.10 11.57
CA PHE A 129 5.40 1.22 11.89
C PHE A 129 4.57 2.49 11.96
N LEU A 130 4.59 3.15 13.12
CA LEU A 130 3.95 4.44 13.31
C LEU A 130 5.02 5.53 13.35
N LEU A 131 5.08 6.38 12.33
CA LEU A 131 6.06 7.43 12.17
C LEU A 131 5.44 8.77 12.54
N LEU A 132 5.98 9.37 13.61
CA LEU A 132 5.49 10.61 14.17
C LEU A 132 6.63 11.63 14.18
N SER A 133 6.34 12.80 13.63
CA SER A 133 7.25 13.93 13.79
C SER A 133 6.74 14.85 14.89
N SER A 134 7.68 15.43 15.65
CA SER A 134 7.40 16.46 16.66
C SER A 134 8.00 17.79 16.20
N ALA A 135 7.23 18.88 16.25
CA ALA A 135 7.78 20.23 16.14
C ALA A 135 8.29 20.70 17.52
N PRO A 136 9.43 21.40 17.62
CA PRO A 136 9.87 21.97 18.88
C PRO A 136 8.92 23.11 19.30
N GLY A 137 8.31 22.99 20.48
CA GLY A 137 7.52 24.05 21.12
C GLY A 137 6.04 24.17 20.72
N ALA A 138 5.52 23.30 19.84
CA ALA A 138 4.09 23.23 19.53
C ALA A 138 3.37 22.17 20.38
N ALA A 139 2.11 22.43 20.75
CA ALA A 139 1.19 21.44 21.29
C ALA A 139 1.09 20.23 20.33
N PRO A 140 0.75 19.01 20.80
CA PRO A 140 1.08 17.80 20.08
C PRO A 140 0.27 17.68 18.79
N GLU A 141 0.89 18.00 17.66
CA GLU A 141 0.28 17.86 16.33
C GLU A 141 -0.17 16.42 15.96
N PRO A 142 0.37 15.31 16.55
CA PRO A 142 -0.25 13.99 16.35
C PRO A 142 -1.39 13.68 17.34
N GLY A 143 -1.75 14.57 18.26
CA GLY A 143 -2.72 14.29 19.34
C GLY A 143 -4.10 13.88 18.81
N ALA A 144 -4.65 14.64 17.86
CA ALA A 144 -5.92 14.31 17.19
C ALA A 144 -5.88 12.93 16.52
N PHE A 145 -4.80 12.66 15.77
CA PHE A 145 -4.59 11.37 15.10
C PHE A 145 -4.56 10.20 16.10
N LEU A 146 -3.77 10.32 17.17
CA LEU A 146 -3.62 9.27 18.16
C LEU A 146 -4.90 9.04 18.98
N THR A 147 -5.59 10.12 19.36
CA THR A 147 -6.87 10.04 20.05
C THR A 147 -7.93 9.38 19.15
N GLY A 148 -8.04 9.82 17.90
CA GLY A 148 -8.98 9.24 16.93
C GLY A 148 -8.70 7.76 16.66
N LEU A 149 -7.43 7.38 16.53
CA LEU A 149 -7.03 5.98 16.36
C LEU A 149 -7.42 5.13 17.57
N SER A 150 -7.17 5.61 18.78
CA SER A 150 -7.53 4.91 20.03
C SER A 150 -9.05 4.73 20.16
N GLU A 151 -9.81 5.80 19.92
CA GLU A 151 -11.28 5.79 20.01
C GLU A 151 -11.91 4.83 19.00
N LEU A 152 -11.51 4.91 17.73
CA LEU A 152 -12.09 4.10 16.66
C LEU A 152 -11.73 2.62 16.82
N CYS A 153 -10.49 2.30 17.21
CA CYS A 153 -10.10 0.91 17.48
C CYS A 153 -10.87 0.32 18.67
N GLY A 154 -11.13 1.11 19.72
CA GLY A 154 -11.96 0.67 20.86
C GLY A 154 -13.43 0.48 20.48
N ARG A 155 -13.98 1.36 19.64
CA ARG A 155 -15.39 1.30 19.21
C ARG A 155 -15.64 0.23 18.15
N PHE A 156 -14.70 0.01 17.23
CA PHE A 156 -14.84 -0.90 16.10
C PHE A 156 -13.71 -1.95 16.05
N PRO A 157 -13.61 -2.83 17.07
CA PRO A 157 -12.51 -3.80 17.20
C PRO A 157 -12.44 -4.83 16.06
N HIS A 158 -13.57 -5.06 15.37
CA HIS A 158 -13.72 -6.02 14.29
C HIS A 158 -13.29 -5.48 12.92
N TRP A 159 -13.10 -4.18 12.80
CA TRP A 159 -12.65 -3.55 11.56
C TRP A 159 -11.17 -3.82 11.31
N SER A 160 -10.79 -3.82 10.03
CA SER A 160 -9.37 -3.85 9.68
C SER A 160 -8.71 -2.52 9.99
N LEU A 161 -7.43 -2.55 10.35
CA LEU A 161 -6.65 -1.36 10.65
C LEU A 161 -6.60 -0.39 9.45
N LEU A 162 -6.63 -0.88 8.21
CA LEU A 162 -6.70 -0.01 7.04
C LEU A 162 -8.01 0.78 6.98
N GLN A 163 -9.16 0.14 7.26
CA GLN A 163 -10.46 0.81 7.32
C GLN A 163 -10.50 1.85 8.45
N LEU A 164 -9.97 1.49 9.62
CA LEU A 164 -9.89 2.40 10.78
C LEU A 164 -9.01 3.60 10.46
N LEU A 165 -7.86 3.40 9.81
CA LEU A 165 -6.96 4.49 9.42
C LEU A 165 -7.62 5.43 8.41
N THR A 166 -8.35 4.93 7.42
CA THR A 166 -9.11 5.78 6.48
C THR A 166 -10.09 6.70 7.22
N GLU A 167 -10.79 6.19 8.24
CA GLU A 167 -11.70 6.98 9.07
C GLU A 167 -10.96 8.01 9.94
N VAL A 168 -9.83 7.62 10.56
CA VAL A 168 -8.95 8.56 11.30
C VAL A 168 -8.44 9.67 10.37
N PHE A 169 -8.08 9.34 9.12
CA PHE A 169 -7.60 10.31 8.14
C PHE A 169 -8.69 11.33 7.77
N CYS A 170 -9.96 10.92 7.72
CA CYS A 170 -11.09 11.84 7.54
C CYS A 170 -11.19 12.83 8.70
N ARG A 171 -11.28 12.32 9.93
CA ARG A 171 -11.43 13.14 11.15
C ARG A 171 -10.28 14.13 11.32
N THR A 172 -9.04 13.65 11.14
CA THR A 172 -7.85 14.50 11.26
C THR A 172 -7.78 15.59 10.19
N ALA A 173 -8.24 15.31 8.97
CA ALA A 173 -8.31 16.33 7.92
C ALA A 173 -9.38 17.41 8.21
N GLU A 174 -10.52 17.02 8.79
CA GLU A 174 -11.60 17.94 9.18
C GLU A 174 -11.17 18.84 10.34
N GLU A 175 -10.47 18.31 11.34
CA GLU A 175 -10.00 19.05 12.52
C GLU A 175 -8.82 19.99 12.22
N SER A 176 -7.99 19.68 11.22
CA SER A 176 -6.78 20.43 10.88
C SER A 176 -6.95 21.46 9.76
N GLU A 177 -8.19 21.73 9.32
CA GLU A 177 -8.49 22.57 8.15
C GLU A 177 -7.71 22.16 6.88
N ALA A 178 -7.46 20.85 6.71
CA ALA A 178 -6.63 20.29 5.64
C ALA A 178 -5.15 20.77 5.61
N THR A 179 -4.64 21.23 6.76
CA THR A 179 -3.22 21.59 6.91
C THR A 179 -2.30 20.35 7.00
N TYR A 180 -2.92 19.19 7.26
CA TYR A 180 -2.28 17.95 7.63
C TYR A 180 -2.98 16.76 6.95
N CYS A 181 -2.23 15.89 6.27
CA CYS A 181 -2.78 14.72 5.59
C CYS A 181 -1.93 13.48 5.90
N PRO A 182 -2.36 12.62 6.83
CA PRO A 182 -1.70 11.36 7.09
C PRO A 182 -1.65 10.47 5.84
N VAL A 183 -0.60 9.67 5.73
CA VAL A 183 -0.42 8.73 4.62
C VAL A 183 -0.08 7.36 5.18
N LEU A 184 -0.68 6.31 4.64
CA LEU A 184 -0.26 4.94 4.89
C LEU A 184 0.51 4.35 3.70
N ARG A 185 1.44 3.45 3.99
CA ARG A 185 2.11 2.57 3.03
C ARG A 185 1.95 1.13 3.49
N SER A 186 1.28 0.31 2.71
CA SER A 186 0.91 -1.06 3.03
C SER A 186 1.49 -2.04 2.02
N SER A 187 2.02 -3.14 2.53
CA SER A 187 2.31 -4.38 1.81
C SER A 187 1.63 -5.57 2.51
N LEU A 188 0.54 -5.28 3.24
CA LEU A 188 -0.26 -6.31 3.88
C LEU A 188 -0.85 -7.26 2.84
N ARG A 189 -0.92 -8.53 3.21
CA ARG A 189 -1.49 -9.63 2.42
C ARG A 189 -2.81 -10.09 3.01
N GLY A 190 -3.35 -9.31 3.94
CA GLY A 190 -4.52 -9.69 4.70
C GLY A 190 -5.10 -8.60 5.56
N ALA A 191 -6.32 -8.82 6.04
CA ALA A 191 -6.97 -7.92 6.98
C ALA A 191 -6.33 -8.07 8.37
N LEU A 192 -5.76 -6.97 8.86
CA LEU A 192 -5.23 -6.85 10.21
C LEU A 192 -6.31 -6.27 11.12
N CYS A 193 -6.98 -7.12 11.89
CA CYS A 193 -7.93 -6.70 12.92
C CYS A 193 -7.21 -6.79 14.28
N LEU A 194 -7.13 -5.67 15.00
CA LEU A 194 -6.48 -5.63 16.31
C LEU A 194 -7.45 -5.98 17.47
N GLY A 195 -8.75 -6.06 17.23
CA GLY A 195 -9.68 -6.56 18.24
C GLY A 195 -9.70 -8.09 18.34
N ASP A 196 -9.96 -8.60 19.54
CA ASP A 196 -10.24 -10.02 19.76
C ASP A 196 -11.67 -10.31 19.31
N VAL A 197 -11.83 -10.90 18.13
CA VAL A 197 -13.15 -11.19 17.57
C VAL A 197 -13.22 -12.65 17.15
N GLU A 198 -14.22 -13.35 17.69
CA GLU A 198 -14.63 -14.69 17.26
C GLU A 198 -14.95 -14.69 15.74
N PRO A 199 -14.60 -15.74 14.99
CA PRO A 199 -14.67 -15.74 13.51
C PRO A 199 -16.06 -15.47 12.90
N TRP A 200 -17.13 -15.58 13.70
CA TRP A 200 -18.54 -15.62 13.28
C TRP A 200 -19.37 -14.42 13.77
N GLY A 201 -18.74 -13.27 14.03
CA GLY A 201 -19.47 -12.04 14.39
C GLY A 201 -20.36 -11.50 13.26
N PRO A 202 -21.42 -10.72 13.58
CA PRO A 202 -22.28 -10.08 12.59
C PRO A 202 -21.48 -9.20 11.61
N GLU A 203 -22.07 -8.94 10.43
CA GLU A 203 -21.47 -8.03 9.46
C GLU A 203 -21.07 -6.70 10.11
N PRO A 204 -19.93 -6.11 9.72
CA PRO A 204 -19.44 -4.89 10.33
C PRO A 204 -20.49 -3.79 10.25
N GLU A 205 -20.65 -3.03 11.35
CA GLU A 205 -21.50 -1.85 11.35
C GLU A 205 -21.15 -0.91 10.19
N PRO A 206 -22.14 -0.18 9.63
CA PRO A 206 -21.89 0.73 8.54
C PRO A 206 -20.86 1.79 8.93
N SER A 207 -20.09 2.23 7.94
CA SER A 207 -19.04 3.19 8.18
C SER A 207 -19.58 4.50 8.74
N PRO A 208 -18.93 5.12 9.74
CA PRO A 208 -19.39 6.40 10.27
C PRO A 208 -19.38 7.47 9.17
N THR A 209 -18.35 7.44 8.32
CA THR A 209 -18.25 8.33 7.17
C THR A 209 -18.77 7.65 5.89
N ALA A 210 -19.52 8.42 5.10
CA ALA A 210 -20.01 7.99 3.79
C ALA A 210 -18.85 7.70 2.81
N PRO A 211 -18.99 6.71 1.91
CA PRO A 211 -18.00 6.46 0.86
C PRO A 211 -17.87 7.66 -0.10
N TYR A 212 -16.83 7.68 -0.93
CA TYR A 212 -16.73 8.65 -2.02
C TYR A 212 -17.94 8.56 -2.95
N ASP A 213 -18.52 9.70 -3.30
CA ASP A 213 -19.57 9.77 -4.30
C ASP A 213 -18.98 9.65 -5.71
N LEU A 214 -19.26 8.53 -6.39
CA LEU A 214 -18.80 8.26 -7.74
C LEU A 214 -19.84 8.56 -8.83
N SER A 215 -20.93 9.27 -8.52
CA SER A 215 -22.01 9.60 -9.47
C SER A 215 -21.57 10.49 -10.64
N GLY A 216 -20.49 11.25 -10.48
CA GLY A 216 -19.90 12.09 -11.52
C GLY A 216 -19.13 11.32 -12.62
N THR A 217 -18.44 12.07 -13.47
CA THR A 217 -17.60 11.50 -14.53
C THR A 217 -16.38 10.81 -13.93
N ARG A 218 -16.15 9.56 -14.32
CA ARG A 218 -14.94 8.80 -14.04
C ARG A 218 -14.04 8.82 -15.27
N ALA A 219 -12.79 9.25 -15.12
CA ALA A 219 -11.85 9.39 -16.24
C ALA A 219 -10.58 8.56 -16.02
N ALA A 220 -10.09 7.90 -17.06
CA ALA A 220 -8.89 7.09 -16.99
C ALA A 220 -7.86 7.51 -18.05
N LEU A 221 -6.58 7.54 -17.68
CA LEU A 221 -5.46 7.75 -18.57
C LEU A 221 -4.48 6.57 -18.45
N LEU A 222 -4.22 5.87 -19.56
CA LEU A 222 -3.24 4.79 -19.63
C LEU A 222 -2.06 5.28 -20.47
N LEU A 223 -0.89 5.37 -19.83
CA LEU A 223 0.38 5.69 -20.49
C LEU A 223 1.26 4.44 -20.44
N SER A 224 1.49 3.81 -21.59
CA SER A 224 2.19 2.52 -21.65
C SER A 224 3.30 2.52 -22.69
N VAL A 225 4.53 2.22 -22.26
CA VAL A 225 5.62 1.87 -23.20
C VAL A 225 5.47 0.38 -23.53
N ILE A 226 5.28 0.04 -24.80
CA ILE A 226 5.00 -1.33 -25.28
C ILE A 226 6.21 -1.89 -26.02
N HIS A 227 6.97 -1.04 -26.70
CA HIS A 227 8.15 -1.47 -27.44
C HIS A 227 9.20 -2.09 -26.51
N GLY A 228 9.79 -3.22 -26.93
CA GLY A 228 10.78 -3.96 -26.13
C GLY A 228 10.20 -4.59 -24.86
N ARG A 229 8.88 -4.64 -24.73
CA ARG A 229 8.18 -5.02 -23.51
C ARG A 229 7.12 -6.09 -23.79
N PRO A 230 7.50 -7.36 -24.07
CA PRO A 230 6.54 -8.47 -24.27
C PRO A 230 5.51 -8.56 -23.14
N GLY A 231 4.25 -8.84 -23.49
CA GLY A 231 3.12 -8.84 -22.56
C GLY A 231 2.54 -7.46 -22.19
N ALA A 232 3.19 -6.33 -22.52
CA ALA A 232 2.64 -5.00 -22.22
C ALA A 232 1.28 -4.78 -22.88
N GLN A 233 1.11 -5.27 -24.11
CA GLN A 233 -0.13 -5.15 -24.85
C GLN A 233 -1.29 -5.85 -24.11
N HIS A 234 -1.05 -7.03 -23.54
CA HIS A 234 -2.04 -7.74 -22.73
C HIS A 234 -2.40 -6.96 -21.46
N ASP A 235 -1.46 -6.25 -20.83
CA ASP A 235 -1.75 -5.37 -19.68
C ASP A 235 -2.64 -4.19 -20.08
N VAL A 236 -2.35 -3.56 -21.22
CA VAL A 236 -3.15 -2.46 -21.78
C VAL A 236 -4.58 -2.91 -22.08
N GLU A 237 -4.75 -4.07 -22.72
CA GLU A 237 -6.06 -4.64 -23.04
C GLU A 237 -6.85 -5.02 -21.78
N ALA A 238 -6.20 -5.67 -20.82
CA ALA A 238 -6.82 -6.09 -19.56
C ALA A 238 -7.31 -4.88 -18.74
N LEU A 239 -6.46 -3.85 -18.57
CA LEU A 239 -6.84 -2.62 -17.88
C LEU A 239 -7.87 -1.81 -18.65
N GLY A 240 -7.76 -1.73 -19.97
CA GLY A 240 -8.74 -1.02 -20.81
C GLY A 240 -10.14 -1.63 -20.64
N ALA A 241 -10.23 -2.96 -20.70
CA ALA A 241 -11.48 -3.68 -20.47
C ALA A 241 -12.00 -3.54 -19.03
N LEU A 242 -11.12 -3.51 -18.01
CA LEU A 242 -11.54 -3.22 -16.63
C LEU A 242 -12.08 -1.78 -16.50
N CYS A 243 -11.39 -0.79 -17.05
CA CYS A 243 -11.83 0.60 -17.02
C CYS A 243 -13.21 0.76 -17.69
N GLN A 244 -13.44 0.08 -18.81
CA GLN A 244 -14.74 0.06 -19.47
C GLN A 244 -15.83 -0.58 -18.59
N ALA A 245 -15.54 -1.71 -17.95
CA ALA A 245 -16.48 -2.38 -17.03
C ALA A 245 -16.83 -1.49 -15.83
N LEU A 246 -15.86 -0.74 -15.31
CA LEU A 246 -16.04 0.26 -14.26
C LEU A 246 -16.46 1.64 -14.80
N SER A 247 -16.92 1.71 -16.05
CA SER A 247 -17.43 2.92 -16.74
C SER A 247 -16.56 4.17 -16.60
N PHE A 248 -15.24 4.01 -16.66
CA PHE A 248 -14.29 5.09 -16.89
C PHE A 248 -14.28 5.49 -18.37
N LYS A 249 -14.19 6.78 -18.63
CA LYS A 249 -13.84 7.32 -19.96
C LYS A 249 -12.32 7.24 -20.12
N THR A 250 -11.86 6.32 -20.95
CA THR A 250 -10.45 5.95 -21.03
C THR A 250 -9.72 6.59 -22.22
N THR A 251 -8.58 7.22 -21.95
CA THR A 251 -7.60 7.68 -22.94
C THR A 251 -6.36 6.81 -22.86
N LEU A 252 -5.90 6.27 -23.99
CA LEU A 252 -4.69 5.46 -24.09
C LEU A 252 -3.63 6.20 -24.92
N ARG A 253 -2.39 6.19 -24.42
CA ARG A 253 -1.18 6.63 -25.14
C ARG A 253 -0.11 5.55 -25.03
N THR A 254 0.43 5.17 -26.18
CA THR A 254 1.45 4.12 -26.29
C THR A 254 2.80 4.72 -26.64
N ASP A 255 3.85 4.13 -26.10
CA ASP A 255 5.25 4.52 -26.29
C ASP A 255 5.54 6.01 -26.07
N PRO A 256 5.03 6.64 -24.98
CA PRO A 256 5.36 8.03 -24.70
C PRO A 256 6.85 8.19 -24.39
N THR A 257 7.45 9.27 -24.88
CA THR A 257 8.76 9.74 -24.42
C THR A 257 8.67 10.23 -22.98
N ALA A 258 9.82 10.46 -22.33
CA ALA A 258 9.85 11.02 -20.99
C ALA A 258 9.11 12.38 -20.89
N GLN A 259 9.26 13.21 -21.92
CA GLN A 259 8.54 14.48 -22.01
C GLN A 259 7.04 14.27 -22.23
N ALA A 260 6.66 13.36 -23.13
CA ALA A 260 5.25 13.06 -23.42
C ALA A 260 4.50 12.51 -22.19
N PHE A 261 5.16 11.77 -21.28
CA PHE A 261 4.54 11.38 -20.01
C PHE A 261 4.03 12.59 -19.20
N GLN A 262 4.80 13.68 -19.17
CA GLN A 262 4.43 14.89 -18.46
C GLN A 262 3.35 15.68 -19.21
N GLU A 263 3.52 15.84 -20.52
CA GLU A 263 2.59 16.60 -21.37
C GLU A 263 1.20 15.97 -21.41
N GLU A 264 1.10 14.65 -21.59
CA GLU A 264 -0.19 13.95 -21.63
C GLU A 264 -0.91 14.01 -20.29
N LEU A 265 -0.18 13.99 -19.17
CA LEU A 265 -0.80 14.11 -17.85
C LEU A 265 -1.24 15.54 -17.54
N ALA A 266 -0.45 16.54 -17.94
CA ALA A 266 -0.84 17.95 -17.85
C ALA A 266 -2.08 18.23 -18.71
N GLN A 267 -2.12 17.71 -19.94
CA GLN A 267 -3.27 17.82 -20.83
C GLN A 267 -4.50 17.10 -20.23
N PHE A 268 -4.32 15.91 -19.66
CA PHE A 268 -5.39 15.19 -18.99
C PHE A 268 -5.98 16.00 -17.84
N ARG A 269 -5.13 16.58 -16.97
CA ARG A 269 -5.56 17.50 -15.90
C ARG A 269 -6.36 18.68 -16.45
N GLU A 270 -5.85 19.34 -17.49
CA GLU A 270 -6.53 20.49 -18.12
C GLU A 270 -7.89 20.11 -18.70
N CYS A 271 -8.00 18.94 -19.33
CA CYS A 271 -9.28 18.41 -19.81
C CYS A 271 -10.28 18.14 -18.68
N LEU A 272 -9.82 17.66 -17.52
CA LEU A 272 -10.67 17.46 -16.34
C LEU A 272 -11.12 18.79 -15.74
N ASP A 273 -10.22 19.76 -15.59
CA ASP A 273 -10.55 21.10 -15.08
C ASP A 273 -11.51 21.87 -16.01
N ALA A 274 -11.44 21.62 -17.32
CA ALA A 274 -12.36 22.18 -18.31
C ALA A 274 -13.67 21.37 -18.47
N HIS A 275 -13.82 20.24 -17.77
CA HIS A 275 -14.98 19.37 -17.93
C HIS A 275 -16.24 20.04 -17.35
N ARG A 276 -17.32 20.10 -18.13
CA ARG A 276 -18.56 20.78 -17.71
C ARG A 276 -19.33 20.04 -16.61
N ALA A 277 -19.27 18.71 -16.63
CA ALA A 277 -19.91 17.86 -15.64
C ALA A 277 -18.93 17.61 -14.47
N PRO A 278 -19.42 17.40 -13.23
CA PRO A 278 -18.55 17.07 -12.11
C PRO A 278 -17.76 15.79 -12.39
N VAL A 279 -16.48 15.80 -12.07
CA VAL A 279 -15.58 14.63 -12.12
C VAL A 279 -15.56 14.02 -10.73
N SER A 280 -15.73 12.71 -10.62
CA SER A 280 -15.85 12.01 -9.34
C SER A 280 -14.65 11.09 -9.03
N CYS A 281 -13.87 10.70 -10.05
CA CYS A 281 -12.68 9.87 -9.86
C CYS A 281 -11.76 9.95 -11.10
N ALA A 282 -10.46 9.94 -10.86
CA ALA A 282 -9.46 9.77 -11.91
C ALA A 282 -8.59 8.54 -11.65
N LEU A 283 -8.34 7.75 -12.70
CA LEU A 283 -7.40 6.62 -12.69
C LEU A 283 -6.28 6.87 -13.69
N VAL A 284 -5.02 6.75 -13.28
CA VAL A 284 -3.86 6.87 -14.15
C VAL A 284 -3.02 5.60 -14.04
N ALA A 285 -2.84 4.89 -15.16
CA ALA A 285 -1.95 3.75 -15.24
C ALA A 285 -0.65 4.14 -15.95
N LEU A 286 0.48 3.99 -15.27
CA LEU A 286 1.82 4.27 -15.78
C LEU A 286 2.57 2.94 -15.91
N MET A 287 2.79 2.48 -17.14
CA MET A 287 3.33 1.14 -17.42
C MET A 287 4.58 1.23 -18.30
N ALA A 288 5.76 1.10 -17.70
CA ALA A 288 7.03 1.30 -18.39
C ALA A 288 8.14 0.40 -17.83
N HIS A 289 9.36 0.53 -18.37
CA HIS A 289 10.54 0.07 -17.64
C HIS A 289 10.83 1.00 -16.45
N GLY A 290 11.55 0.46 -15.47
CA GLY A 290 11.93 1.19 -14.27
C GLY A 290 13.43 1.45 -14.21
N GLY A 291 13.82 2.65 -13.80
CA GLY A 291 15.19 3.00 -13.46
C GLY A 291 15.65 2.44 -12.11
N PRO A 292 16.93 2.61 -11.76
CA PRO A 292 17.53 2.02 -10.56
C PRO A 292 16.95 2.55 -9.24
N GLN A 293 16.31 3.73 -9.25
CA GLN A 293 15.67 4.33 -8.08
C GLN A 293 14.14 4.43 -8.26
N GLY A 294 13.57 3.71 -9.23
CA GLY A 294 12.13 3.70 -9.52
C GLY A 294 11.61 4.83 -10.38
N GLN A 295 12.49 5.50 -11.14
CA GLN A 295 12.07 6.32 -12.27
C GLN A 295 11.33 5.48 -13.32
N LEU A 296 10.46 6.10 -14.11
CA LEU A 296 9.92 5.51 -15.34
C LEU A 296 10.84 5.84 -16.50
N LEU A 297 11.02 4.90 -17.43
CA LEU A 297 11.75 5.13 -18.67
C LEU A 297 10.75 5.36 -19.81
N GLY A 298 10.87 6.51 -20.47
CA GLY A 298 10.17 6.79 -21.72
C GLY A 298 10.66 5.93 -22.88
N ALA A 299 9.94 5.95 -23.99
CA ALA A 299 10.37 5.27 -25.23
C ALA A 299 11.69 5.82 -25.79
N ASP A 300 12.06 7.03 -25.42
CA ASP A 300 13.34 7.68 -25.70
C ASP A 300 14.47 7.27 -24.72
N GLY A 301 14.19 6.35 -23.78
CA GLY A 301 15.13 5.88 -22.77
C GLY A 301 15.44 6.91 -21.67
N ARG A 302 14.79 8.08 -21.68
CA ARG A 302 14.97 9.12 -20.67
C ARG A 302 14.09 8.85 -19.45
N GLU A 303 14.54 9.33 -18.30
CA GLU A 303 13.89 9.10 -17.02
C GLU A 303 12.84 10.16 -16.69
N VAL A 304 11.72 9.70 -16.09
CA VAL A 304 10.68 10.54 -15.50
C VAL A 304 10.44 10.07 -14.07
N ARG A 305 10.32 11.01 -13.13
CA ARG A 305 9.97 10.69 -11.75
C ARG A 305 8.45 10.50 -11.63
N PRO A 306 7.96 9.32 -11.20
CA PRO A 306 6.54 9.11 -10.92
C PRO A 306 5.92 10.19 -10.02
N GLU A 307 6.68 10.68 -9.05
CA GLU A 307 6.22 11.64 -8.06
C GLU A 307 5.84 12.99 -8.71
N ALA A 308 6.57 13.41 -9.75
CA ALA A 308 6.23 14.61 -10.50
C ALA A 308 4.91 14.45 -11.26
N LEU A 309 4.63 13.25 -11.75
CA LEU A 309 3.36 12.92 -12.42
C LEU A 309 2.21 12.93 -11.42
N VAL A 310 2.37 12.28 -10.26
CA VAL A 310 1.36 12.31 -9.19
C VAL A 310 1.07 13.75 -8.74
N GLN A 311 2.11 14.56 -8.57
CA GLN A 311 1.97 15.98 -8.20
C GLN A 311 1.24 16.80 -9.28
N GLU A 312 1.40 16.46 -10.56
CA GLU A 312 0.72 17.19 -11.62
C GLU A 312 -0.81 17.04 -11.52
N LEU A 313 -1.30 15.80 -11.35
CA LEU A 313 -2.73 15.56 -11.18
C LEU A 313 -3.25 16.02 -9.81
N SER A 314 -2.40 16.06 -8.79
CA SER A 314 -2.86 16.47 -7.45
C SER A 314 -3.35 17.92 -7.42
N ARG A 315 -2.82 18.77 -8.31
CA ARG A 315 -3.22 20.17 -8.57
C ARG A 315 -4.50 20.32 -9.39
N CYS A 316 -5.12 19.22 -9.84
CA CYS A 316 -6.39 19.25 -10.56
C CYS A 316 -7.52 19.76 -9.66
N ARG A 317 -8.14 20.88 -10.03
CA ARG A 317 -9.21 21.50 -9.25
C ARG A 317 -10.50 20.69 -9.32
N ALA A 318 -10.80 20.11 -10.47
CA ALA A 318 -11.98 19.25 -10.67
C ALA A 318 -11.95 17.97 -9.81
N LEU A 319 -10.77 17.58 -9.29
CA LEU A 319 -10.59 16.41 -8.44
C LEU A 319 -10.38 16.78 -6.96
N CYS A 320 -10.68 18.00 -6.53
CA CYS A 320 -10.61 18.37 -5.12
C CYS A 320 -11.62 17.52 -4.31
N GLY A 321 -11.14 16.82 -3.27
CA GLY A 321 -11.99 15.90 -2.48
C GLY A 321 -12.35 14.59 -3.19
N CYS A 322 -11.84 14.36 -4.41
CA CYS A 322 -12.14 13.18 -5.20
C CYS A 322 -10.91 12.24 -5.29
N PRO A 323 -11.14 10.92 -5.34
CA PRO A 323 -10.07 9.93 -5.43
C PRO A 323 -9.25 10.05 -6.72
N LYS A 324 -7.93 10.08 -6.55
CA LYS A 324 -6.90 10.05 -7.61
C LYS A 324 -6.12 8.74 -7.50
N VAL A 325 -6.43 7.78 -8.36
CA VAL A 325 -5.84 6.43 -8.32
C VAL A 325 -4.70 6.33 -9.34
N PHE A 326 -3.51 5.93 -8.90
CA PHE A 326 -2.34 5.69 -9.72
C PHE A 326 -1.93 4.22 -9.65
N LEU A 327 -1.79 3.57 -10.80
CA LEU A 327 -1.27 2.21 -10.94
C LEU A 327 0.07 2.26 -11.66
N LEU A 328 1.15 1.79 -11.03
CA LEU A 328 2.50 1.85 -11.58
C LEU A 328 3.08 0.46 -11.81
N GLN A 329 3.09 0.04 -13.08
CA GLN A 329 3.78 -1.17 -13.53
C GLN A 329 5.17 -0.80 -14.04
N ALA A 330 6.13 -0.74 -13.12
CA ALA A 330 7.54 -0.54 -13.42
C ALA A 330 8.44 -1.13 -12.31
N CYS A 331 9.67 -1.48 -12.65
CA CYS A 331 10.68 -1.84 -11.66
C CYS A 331 11.00 -0.63 -10.78
N ARG A 332 11.40 -0.88 -9.53
CA ARG A 332 11.81 0.17 -8.58
C ARG A 332 13.23 0.00 -8.06
N GLY A 333 13.99 -0.80 -8.78
CA GLY A 333 15.37 -1.16 -8.51
C GLY A 333 15.66 -2.55 -9.09
N GLY A 334 16.88 -3.04 -8.83
CA GLY A 334 17.36 -4.31 -9.36
C GLY A 334 17.22 -5.50 -8.41
N HIS A 335 16.70 -5.31 -7.18
CA HIS A 335 16.64 -6.39 -6.21
C HIS A 335 15.59 -7.43 -6.60
N ARG A 336 16.07 -8.65 -6.84
CA ARG A 336 15.22 -9.85 -7.00
C ARG A 336 15.05 -10.51 -5.64
N ASP A 337 13.86 -10.49 -5.09
CA ASP A 337 13.59 -11.00 -3.75
C ASP A 337 13.57 -12.54 -3.76
N ALA A 338 14.41 -13.19 -2.96
CA ALA A 338 14.40 -14.64 -2.81
C ALA A 338 13.27 -15.14 -1.88
N GLY A 339 12.62 -14.21 -1.17
CA GLY A 339 11.74 -14.48 -0.06
C GLY A 339 12.50 -14.83 1.22
N VAL A 340 11.82 -14.63 2.34
CA VAL A 340 12.24 -15.00 3.69
C VAL A 340 11.29 -16.05 4.24
N GLY A 341 11.77 -16.95 5.08
CA GLY A 341 10.92 -17.98 5.67
C GLY A 341 11.74 -19.07 6.36
N PRO A 342 11.08 -19.92 7.16
CA PRO A 342 11.75 -20.98 7.89
C PRO A 342 12.60 -21.82 6.94
N ALA A 343 13.82 -22.15 7.36
CA ALA A 343 14.68 -23.10 6.66
C ALA A 343 14.02 -24.49 6.72
N GLY A 344 13.03 -24.73 5.85
CA GLY A 344 12.35 -26.02 5.80
C GLY A 344 13.34 -27.11 5.45
N LEU A 345 13.25 -28.25 6.16
CA LEU A 345 14.05 -29.45 5.86
C LEU A 345 13.94 -29.78 4.35
N PRO A 346 15.06 -30.01 3.64
CA PRO A 346 15.08 -30.15 2.18
C PRO A 346 14.08 -31.18 1.63
N TRP A 347 13.82 -32.25 2.38
CA TRP A 347 12.89 -33.31 1.99
C TRP A 347 11.41 -32.92 2.16
N PHE A 348 11.07 -32.08 3.13
CA PHE A 348 9.71 -31.57 3.37
C PHE A 348 9.27 -30.58 2.27
N ARG A 349 10.23 -29.80 1.74
CA ARG A 349 10.00 -28.87 0.61
C ARG A 349 9.57 -29.57 -0.68
N ARG A 350 9.91 -30.85 -0.85
CA ARG A 350 9.57 -31.63 -2.05
C ARG A 350 8.11 -32.09 -2.10
N TRP A 351 7.42 -32.09 -0.96
CA TRP A 351 6.02 -32.53 -0.87
C TRP A 351 5.01 -31.36 -0.92
N LEU A 352 5.42 -30.17 -0.47
CA LEU A 352 4.61 -28.95 -0.59
C LEU A 352 4.77 -28.34 -1.98
N ARG A 353 3.66 -28.14 -2.72
CA ARG A 353 3.66 -27.53 -4.07
C ARG A 353 4.04 -26.04 -4.10
N ALA A 354 4.27 -25.38 -2.96
CA ALA A 354 4.66 -23.99 -2.85
C ALA A 354 5.77 -23.80 -1.79
N SER A 355 6.76 -22.95 -2.07
CA SER A 355 7.74 -22.59 -1.04
C SER A 355 7.05 -21.80 0.07
N PRO A 356 7.36 -22.06 1.36
CA PRO A 356 6.79 -21.32 2.48
C PRO A 356 7.38 -19.90 2.60
N THR A 357 8.14 -19.44 1.62
CA THR A 357 8.82 -18.14 1.68
C THR A 357 7.84 -17.02 1.37
N THR A 358 7.85 -16.01 2.23
CA THR A 358 7.14 -14.74 2.06
C THR A 358 8.10 -13.71 1.48
N PRO A 359 7.66 -12.77 0.63
CA PRO A 359 8.53 -11.68 0.22
C PRO A 359 9.10 -10.94 1.43
N SER A 360 10.35 -10.51 1.35
CA SER A 360 11.06 -9.78 2.41
C SER A 360 10.38 -8.48 2.81
N HIS A 361 9.67 -7.85 1.87
CA HIS A 361 8.95 -6.59 2.06
C HIS A 361 7.46 -6.78 2.38
N ALA A 362 6.97 -8.02 2.55
CA ALA A 362 5.56 -8.29 2.81
C ALA A 362 5.17 -8.08 4.30
N ASP A 363 3.87 -7.95 4.53
CA ASP A 363 3.28 -7.84 5.87
C ASP A 363 3.70 -6.58 6.64
N VAL A 364 4.04 -5.50 5.94
CA VAL A 364 4.42 -4.21 6.55
C VAL A 364 3.32 -3.19 6.36
N LEU A 365 3.01 -2.43 7.40
CA LEU A 365 2.17 -1.24 7.34
C LEU A 365 2.93 -0.07 7.98
N GLN A 366 3.25 0.96 7.21
CA GLN A 366 3.83 2.20 7.70
C GLN A 366 2.77 3.28 7.70
N ILE A 367 2.66 4.03 8.80
CA ILE A 367 1.69 5.11 8.99
C ILE A 367 2.50 6.36 9.25
N TYR A 368 2.40 7.33 8.34
CA TYR A 368 3.01 8.64 8.45
C TYR A 368 1.93 9.58 8.93
N ALA A 369 1.95 9.90 10.22
CA ALA A 369 0.99 10.85 10.76
C ALA A 369 1.35 12.26 10.25
N ASP A 370 2.61 12.68 10.38
CA ASP A 370 3.06 14.00 9.93
C ASP A 370 3.68 13.96 8.53
N ALA A 371 2.86 14.19 7.49
CA ALA A 371 3.31 14.27 6.10
C ALA A 371 3.67 15.70 5.67
N GLN A 372 4.34 16.48 6.52
CA GLN A 372 5.09 17.65 6.07
C GLN A 372 6.60 17.44 6.32
N GLY A 373 7.25 16.67 5.45
CA GLY A 373 8.71 16.66 5.36
C GLY A 373 9.40 15.29 5.41
N SER A 374 9.45 14.61 4.26
CA SER A 374 10.60 13.78 3.85
C SER A 374 10.65 13.54 2.33
N SER A 375 10.00 14.40 1.55
CA SER A 375 10.28 14.55 0.12
C SER A 375 11.38 15.61 0.00
N PRO A 376 12.38 15.50 -0.90
CA PRO A 376 13.45 16.49 -1.06
C PRO A 376 12.97 17.84 -1.64
N PHE A 377 11.69 18.18 -1.49
CA PHE A 377 11.04 19.30 -2.16
C PHE A 377 10.52 20.33 -1.15
N PRO A 378 10.64 21.64 -1.45
CA PRO A 378 9.84 22.68 -0.82
C PRO A 378 8.45 22.70 -1.46
N THR A 379 7.38 22.69 -0.66
CA THR A 379 6.01 22.96 -1.16
C THR A 379 5.27 23.88 -0.19
N ALA A 380 4.79 25.00 -0.74
CA ALA A 380 3.71 25.78 -0.17
C ALA A 380 2.38 25.02 -0.37
N GLY A 381 1.54 24.95 0.66
CA GLY A 381 0.17 24.41 0.60
C GLY A 381 0.08 22.89 0.78
N SER A 382 -0.48 22.45 1.90
CA SER A 382 -0.56 21.07 2.41
C SER A 382 -1.69 20.20 1.82
N SER A 383 -2.47 20.68 0.85
CA SER A 383 -3.60 19.96 0.25
C SER A 383 -3.24 19.05 -0.94
N ASP A 384 -2.03 19.20 -1.49
CA ASP A 384 -1.60 18.56 -2.75
C ASP A 384 -1.35 17.04 -2.63
N GLN A 385 -1.58 16.44 -1.47
CA GLN A 385 -1.37 15.00 -1.23
C GLN A 385 -2.61 14.25 -0.76
N ALA A 386 -3.77 14.91 -0.62
CA ALA A 386 -5.01 14.27 -0.15
C ALA A 386 -5.75 13.50 -1.25
N ASP A 387 -6.46 12.44 -0.84
CA ASP A 387 -7.31 11.59 -1.70
C ASP A 387 -6.54 10.88 -2.82
N ILE A 388 -5.25 10.59 -2.60
CA ILE A 388 -4.39 9.89 -3.56
C ILE A 388 -4.19 8.44 -3.13
N LEU A 389 -4.39 7.53 -4.07
CA LEU A 389 -4.05 6.11 -3.93
C LEU A 389 -3.04 5.74 -4.99
N THR A 390 -1.83 5.34 -4.59
CA THR A 390 -0.76 4.96 -5.50
C THR A 390 -0.35 3.51 -5.25
N VAL A 391 -0.45 2.66 -6.26
CA VAL A 391 -0.11 1.24 -6.19
C VAL A 391 1.08 0.97 -7.09
N TYR A 392 2.18 0.52 -6.49
CA TYR A 392 3.38 0.12 -7.21
C TYR A 392 3.42 -1.41 -7.35
N ALA A 393 3.73 -1.87 -8.55
CA ALA A 393 3.91 -3.29 -8.89
C ALA A 393 5.05 -3.98 -8.12
N ALA A 394 5.96 -3.19 -7.52
CA ALA A 394 7.09 -3.67 -6.74
C ALA A 394 7.33 -2.80 -5.51
N ALA A 395 7.83 -3.44 -4.45
CA ALA A 395 8.42 -2.74 -3.32
C ALA A 395 9.63 -1.89 -3.76
N GLU A 396 9.92 -0.85 -3.00
CA GLU A 396 11.06 0.03 -3.24
C GLU A 396 12.40 -0.73 -3.29
N GLY A 397 13.14 -0.58 -4.39
CA GLY A 397 14.38 -1.31 -4.66
C GLY A 397 14.19 -2.63 -5.42
N CYS A 398 12.96 -3.12 -5.59
CA CYS A 398 12.68 -4.44 -6.17
C CYS A 398 12.23 -4.39 -7.64
N VAL A 399 12.30 -5.56 -8.28
CA VAL A 399 11.86 -5.80 -9.66
C VAL A 399 10.34 -6.04 -9.72
N ALA A 400 9.70 -5.52 -10.77
CA ALA A 400 8.33 -5.87 -11.13
C ALA A 400 8.35 -6.91 -12.26
N TYR A 401 7.59 -7.99 -12.12
CA TYR A 401 7.64 -9.13 -13.02
C TYR A 401 6.54 -9.12 -14.08
N ARG A 402 6.84 -9.76 -15.21
CA ARG A 402 5.97 -9.87 -16.37
C ARG A 402 6.49 -10.94 -17.33
N ASP A 403 5.56 -11.63 -17.98
CA ASP A 403 5.82 -12.57 -19.06
C ASP A 403 5.07 -12.18 -20.35
N GLU A 404 4.96 -13.11 -21.31
CA GLU A 404 4.28 -12.89 -22.59
C GLU A 404 2.77 -12.66 -22.45
N THR A 405 2.15 -13.15 -21.37
CA THR A 405 0.71 -13.07 -21.08
C THR A 405 0.31 -11.80 -20.33
N GLY A 406 1.28 -11.07 -19.77
CA GLY A 406 1.05 -9.84 -19.02
C GLY A 406 1.83 -9.80 -17.71
N SER A 407 1.70 -8.70 -16.98
CA SER A 407 2.34 -8.56 -15.67
C SER A 407 1.53 -9.24 -14.58
N ASP A 408 2.23 -9.90 -13.64
CA ASP A 408 1.61 -10.52 -12.48
C ASP A 408 0.69 -9.54 -11.73
N PHE A 409 1.12 -8.28 -11.63
CA PHE A 409 0.37 -7.23 -10.97
C PHE A 409 -0.93 -6.88 -11.72
N ILE A 410 -0.84 -6.54 -13.00
CA ILE A 410 -2.00 -6.05 -13.75
C ILE A 410 -3.02 -7.16 -13.99
N GLN A 411 -2.57 -8.35 -14.36
CA GLN A 411 -3.46 -9.49 -14.59
C GLN A 411 -4.20 -9.87 -13.29
N THR A 412 -3.48 -9.99 -12.17
CA THR A 412 -4.09 -10.27 -10.86
C THR A 412 -5.06 -9.16 -10.43
N LEU A 413 -4.70 -7.89 -10.66
CA LEU A 413 -5.56 -6.75 -10.33
C LEU A 413 -6.88 -6.82 -11.08
N VAL A 414 -6.84 -7.06 -12.38
CA VAL A 414 -8.04 -7.15 -13.22
C VAL A 414 -8.93 -8.31 -12.81
N GLU A 415 -8.36 -9.48 -12.52
CA GLU A 415 -9.10 -10.64 -12.03
C GLU A 415 -9.83 -10.36 -10.70
N VAL A 416 -9.11 -9.79 -9.72
CA VAL A 416 -9.67 -9.51 -8.39
C VAL A 416 -10.77 -8.45 -8.46
N PHE A 417 -10.55 -7.37 -9.21
CA PHE A 417 -11.56 -6.31 -9.34
C PHE A 417 -12.80 -6.77 -10.11
N ARG A 418 -12.66 -7.65 -11.11
CA ARG A 418 -13.82 -8.23 -11.81
C ARG A 418 -14.61 -9.22 -10.95
N ALA A 419 -13.94 -9.90 -10.04
CA ALA A 419 -14.56 -10.88 -9.16
C ALA A 419 -15.56 -10.23 -8.20
N ASP A 420 -15.21 -9.06 -7.64
CA ASP A 420 -16.03 -8.34 -6.66
C ASP A 420 -15.90 -6.81 -6.80
N PRO A 421 -16.47 -6.21 -7.86
CA PRO A 421 -16.23 -4.82 -8.21
C PRO A 421 -16.87 -3.79 -7.26
N GLY A 422 -17.84 -4.21 -6.45
CA GLY A 422 -18.50 -3.37 -5.44
C GLY A 422 -17.74 -3.29 -4.12
N ARG A 423 -16.66 -4.06 -3.96
CA ARG A 423 -15.87 -4.09 -2.74
C ARG A 423 -14.94 -2.89 -2.62
N GLU A 424 -14.57 -2.57 -1.38
CA GLU A 424 -13.66 -1.47 -1.07
C GLU A 424 -12.27 -1.73 -1.70
N VAL A 425 -11.70 -0.70 -2.30
CA VAL A 425 -10.50 -0.79 -3.13
C VAL A 425 -9.26 -1.22 -2.35
N LEU A 426 -9.04 -0.74 -1.12
CA LEU A 426 -7.89 -1.18 -0.32
C LEU A 426 -8.01 -2.66 0.08
N GLU A 427 -9.22 -3.18 0.31
CA GLU A 427 -9.45 -4.62 0.51
C GLU A 427 -9.13 -5.43 -0.76
N LEU A 428 -9.60 -4.97 -1.92
CA LEU A 428 -9.28 -5.61 -3.20
C LEU A 428 -7.76 -5.60 -3.44
N LEU A 429 -7.08 -4.47 -3.23
CA LEU A 429 -5.64 -4.36 -3.40
C LEU A 429 -4.84 -5.21 -2.39
N THR A 430 -5.35 -5.38 -1.17
CA THR A 430 -4.78 -6.30 -0.18
C THR A 430 -4.84 -7.75 -0.68
N GLU A 431 -5.95 -8.14 -1.32
CA GLU A 431 -6.10 -9.44 -1.96
C GLU A 431 -5.19 -9.60 -3.19
N VAL A 432 -5.09 -8.57 -4.04
CA VAL A 432 -4.15 -8.56 -5.17
C VAL A 432 -2.73 -8.79 -4.66
N ASN A 433 -2.31 -8.05 -3.64
CA ASN A 433 -0.98 -8.20 -3.05
C ASN A 433 -0.77 -9.60 -2.46
N ARG A 434 -1.78 -10.17 -1.77
CA ARG A 434 -1.72 -11.54 -1.26
C ARG A 434 -1.46 -12.56 -2.36
N ARG A 435 -2.15 -12.47 -3.50
CA ARG A 435 -1.95 -13.38 -4.64
C ARG A 435 -0.60 -13.19 -5.30
N VAL A 436 -0.19 -11.94 -5.55
CA VAL A 436 1.13 -11.62 -6.12
C VAL A 436 2.26 -12.17 -5.23
N CYS A 437 2.13 -12.06 -3.90
CA CYS A 437 3.10 -12.61 -2.96
C CYS A 437 3.16 -14.14 -2.91
N GLN A 438 2.09 -14.83 -3.37
CA GLN A 438 2.03 -16.29 -3.45
C GLN A 438 2.68 -16.82 -4.74
N LEU A 439 2.79 -15.98 -5.77
CA LEU A 439 3.45 -16.35 -7.02
C LEU A 439 4.94 -16.65 -6.78
N GLU A 440 5.47 -17.48 -7.66
CA GLU A 440 6.90 -17.80 -7.73
C GLU A 440 7.35 -17.53 -9.15
N VAL A 441 8.20 -16.52 -9.31
CA VAL A 441 8.66 -16.08 -10.62
C VAL A 441 10.03 -16.68 -10.91
N LEU A 442 10.17 -17.34 -12.06
CA LEU A 442 11.46 -17.78 -12.57
C LEU A 442 12.06 -16.64 -13.40
N GLY A 443 13.22 -16.15 -12.99
CA GLY A 443 13.92 -15.11 -13.75
C GLY A 443 14.63 -15.70 -14.98
N PRO A 444 14.73 -14.97 -16.10
CA PRO A 444 15.46 -15.44 -17.29
C PRO A 444 16.94 -15.70 -17.01
N ASP A 445 17.51 -15.01 -16.01
CA ASP A 445 18.94 -15.05 -15.70
C ASP A 445 19.31 -16.08 -14.63
N CYS A 446 18.35 -16.66 -13.91
CA CYS A 446 18.65 -17.60 -12.82
C CYS A 446 17.54 -18.64 -12.59
N PRO A 447 17.90 -19.92 -12.33
CA PRO A 447 16.92 -20.97 -12.02
C PRO A 447 16.25 -20.81 -10.64
N GLU A 448 16.71 -19.85 -9.84
CA GLU A 448 16.16 -19.58 -8.51
C GLU A 448 14.82 -18.87 -8.59
N ARG A 449 13.85 -19.39 -7.83
CA ARG A 449 12.52 -18.80 -7.68
C ARG A 449 12.63 -17.47 -6.94
N ARG A 450 11.89 -16.47 -7.43
CA ARG A 450 11.81 -15.13 -6.84
C ARG A 450 10.39 -14.81 -6.41
N LYS A 451 10.28 -13.87 -5.48
CA LYS A 451 9.05 -13.36 -4.91
C LYS A 451 8.80 -11.93 -5.35
N ALA A 452 7.53 -11.56 -5.43
CA ALA A 452 7.06 -10.22 -5.74
C ALA A 452 6.18 -9.71 -4.61
N CYS A 453 6.18 -8.40 -4.38
CA CYS A 453 5.36 -7.75 -3.36
C CYS A 453 4.99 -6.36 -3.85
N LEU A 454 3.71 -6.02 -3.73
CA LEU A 454 3.21 -4.70 -4.07
C LEU A 454 3.50 -3.72 -2.93
N GLU A 455 3.47 -2.44 -3.28
CA GLU A 455 3.44 -1.35 -2.31
C GLU A 455 2.24 -0.45 -2.60
N ILE A 456 1.34 -0.34 -1.63
CA ILE A 456 0.11 0.43 -1.71
C ILE A 456 0.29 1.66 -0.82
N ARG A 457 0.28 2.86 -1.39
CA ARG A 457 0.30 4.12 -0.66
C ARG A 457 -1.07 4.77 -0.73
N SER A 458 -1.62 5.20 0.40
CA SER A 458 -2.95 5.79 0.44
C SER A 458 -3.00 6.99 1.38
N SER A 459 -3.59 8.07 0.89
CA SER A 459 -4.08 9.22 1.65
C SER A 459 -5.60 9.39 1.48
N LEU A 460 -6.30 8.31 1.09
CA LEU A 460 -7.75 8.29 1.00
C LEU A 460 -8.35 8.56 2.38
N ARG A 461 -9.33 9.46 2.40
CA ARG A 461 -10.05 9.87 3.62
C ARG A 461 -11.42 9.21 3.73
N ARG A 462 -11.88 8.55 2.68
CA ARG A 462 -13.16 7.84 2.65
C ARG A 462 -12.99 6.50 1.98
N ARG A 463 -13.94 5.60 2.23
CA ARG A 463 -13.99 4.32 1.54
C ARG A 463 -14.22 4.54 0.04
N LEU A 464 -13.44 3.86 -0.78
CA LEU A 464 -13.56 3.90 -2.23
C LEU A 464 -14.08 2.56 -2.74
N CYS A 465 -15.26 2.55 -3.36
CA CYS A 465 -15.79 1.40 -4.10
C CYS A 465 -16.00 1.85 -5.55
N LEU A 466 -15.33 1.21 -6.52
CA LEU A 466 -15.34 1.69 -7.91
C LEU A 466 -16.60 1.34 -8.69
N GLN A 467 -17.42 0.43 -8.19
CA GLN A 467 -18.76 0.15 -8.69
C GLN A 467 -19.79 0.54 -7.63
N ALA A 468 -20.79 1.32 -8.05
CA ALA A 468 -21.91 1.76 -7.23
C ALA A 468 -22.98 0.68 -7.10
#